data_AF-A0A934TBA7-F1
#
_entry.id   AF-A0A934TBA7-F1
#
_cell.length_a   1.000
_cell.length_b   1.000
_cell.length_c   1.000
_cell.angle_alpha   90.00
_cell.angle_beta   90.00
_cell.angle_gamma   90.00
#
_symmetry.space_group_name_H-M   'P 1'
#
loop_
_entity.id
_entity.type
_entity.pdbx_description
1 polymer ?
#
loop_
_entity_poly.entity_id
_entity_poly.type
_entity_poly.pdbx_seq_one_letter_code
_entity_poly.pdbx_strand_id
1 'polypeptide(L)'
;MNNRFVILILLILSIVSVQGQIEESSNYLNSIKLEQRKKWPENRTINIVFHGHSVPSGYFNTPTVNSLHSYPYLTLKAIKNCYANAVINVITTAIGGENSEQGSVRFERKVLNHLPDVLFIDYALNDRNIGIQRSEEAWRSMIEKAIDKGIKVILMTPTPDLSEDITANETALQRYSNKIRELAKEYKLGLIDSYMAFKEKKKNGEDLKVYMSQSNHPNERGHEVVKDLILEYFFDDAEMRTYKKLQIKDNMKKVADWQLMNFETQVRKGSQWANSHAYWAWTNATMYVGMAEWAKLSEDEKYWNFLYNIGEKNKWKTGPSYYFADDICIIQPYQQLYAKYKEKKMLEPSVKILKEIIDNPKTSSLNYYAEGSHSRWCWCDALFMAPTSFARIGKETGDRSYFDFLDKEFWITYDSLYSKEEKLFFRDTRYKTMKEENGEKVFWARGNGWVIGALTIVIDNLPNNYPSKNKYIELYQDMMERIAGLQDQQGFWHPSMLDPITYSMPEMSASGFFTYGLMWGINKNYLDEEKYLPVVEKAWKALCTSIHEDGKLGYVQAIGADPRKVSYDDTEVYGVGAFLLAGTEMYNYFNQ
;
A
#
# COMPACT_ATOMS: atom_id res chain seq x y z
N MET A 1 18.09 42.59 -48.07
CA MET A 1 16.81 41.90 -48.31
C MET A 1 16.34 41.36 -46.97
N ASN A 2 15.70 42.18 -46.14
CA ASN A 2 14.23 42.25 -45.99
C ASN A 2 13.56 40.89 -45.85
N ASN A 3 13.19 40.52 -44.63
CA ASN A 3 11.85 40.02 -44.32
C ASN A 3 11.55 40.23 -42.83
N ARG A 4 10.74 41.26 -42.56
CA ARG A 4 10.04 41.50 -41.31
C ARG A 4 8.85 40.54 -41.26
N PHE A 5 8.72 39.73 -40.20
CA PHE A 5 7.43 39.19 -39.80
C PHE A 5 7.04 39.82 -38.46
N VAL A 6 5.96 40.58 -38.54
CA VAL A 6 5.25 41.23 -37.44
C VAL A 6 4.47 40.14 -36.71
N ILE A 7 4.76 39.91 -35.43
CA ILE A 7 3.90 39.12 -34.55
C ILE A 7 2.88 40.08 -33.94
N LEU A 8 1.63 39.91 -34.35
CA LEU A 8 0.46 40.62 -33.84
C LEU A 8 0.10 40.04 -32.47
N ILE A 9 0.31 40.80 -31.39
CA ILE A 9 -0.15 40.45 -30.04
C ILE A 9 -1.64 40.78 -29.95
N LEU A 10 -2.50 39.75 -29.95
CA LEU A 10 -3.91 39.86 -29.61
C LEU A 10 -4.04 39.91 -28.07
N LEU A 11 -4.22 41.11 -27.54
CA LEU A 11 -4.65 41.35 -26.16
C LEU A 11 -6.12 40.93 -26.02
N ILE A 12 -6.37 39.74 -25.47
CA ILE A 12 -7.68 39.36 -24.96
C ILE A 12 -7.77 39.91 -23.53
N LEU A 13 -8.48 41.03 -23.39
CA LEU A 13 -8.96 41.55 -22.11
C LEU A 13 -10.07 40.61 -21.61
N SER A 14 -9.71 39.59 -20.83
CA SER A 14 -10.67 38.86 -20.01
C SER A 14 -11.03 39.70 -18.80
N ILE A 15 -12.25 40.22 -18.80
CA ILE A 15 -12.91 40.79 -17.62
C ILE A 15 -12.97 39.67 -16.57
N VAL A 16 -12.10 39.74 -15.57
CA VAL A 16 -12.19 38.86 -14.39
C VAL A 16 -13.37 39.37 -13.57
N SER A 17 -14.47 38.63 -13.65
CA SER A 17 -15.52 38.72 -12.63
C SER A 17 -14.88 38.27 -11.31
N VAL A 18 -14.89 39.14 -10.31
CA VAL A 18 -14.47 38.80 -8.95
C VAL A 18 -15.53 37.86 -8.36
N GLN A 19 -15.43 36.57 -8.68
CA GLN A 19 -16.06 35.52 -7.90
C GLN A 19 -15.08 35.15 -6.78
N GLY A 20 -15.47 35.36 -5.53
CA GLY A 20 -14.65 35.02 -4.37
C GLY A 20 -14.17 33.58 -4.44
N GLN A 21 -12.86 33.38 -4.55
CA GLN A 21 -12.24 32.06 -4.42
C GLN A 21 -12.31 31.63 -2.95
N ILE A 22 -12.59 30.35 -2.73
CA ILE A 22 -12.33 29.66 -1.46
C ILE A 22 -10.80 29.75 -1.25
N GLU A 23 -10.33 30.11 -0.05
CA GLU A 23 -8.89 30.12 0.24
C GLU A 23 -8.34 28.70 0.04
N GLU A 24 -7.29 28.55 -0.78
CA GLU A 24 -6.67 27.25 -1.01
C GLU A 24 -6.22 26.63 0.32
N SER A 25 -6.55 25.34 0.51
CA SER A 25 -6.26 24.56 1.73
C SER A 25 -4.79 24.64 2.14
N SER A 26 -3.89 24.74 1.16
CA SER A 26 -2.44 24.87 1.34
C SER A 26 -2.06 26.05 2.24
N ASN A 27 -2.78 27.18 2.15
CA ASN A 27 -2.42 28.44 2.81
C ASN A 27 -3.33 28.82 3.99
N TYR A 28 -4.55 28.27 4.06
CA TYR A 28 -5.57 28.67 5.04
C TYR A 28 -5.08 28.60 6.50
N LEU A 29 -4.28 27.58 6.81
CA LEU A 29 -3.71 27.31 8.15
C LEU A 29 -2.21 27.62 8.28
N ASN A 30 -1.64 28.48 7.43
CA ASN A 30 -0.18 28.75 7.45
C ASN A 30 0.38 29.16 8.82
N SER A 31 -0.34 30.01 9.58
CA SER A 31 0.09 30.39 10.92
C SER A 31 0.15 29.20 11.88
N ILE A 32 -0.78 28.26 11.74
CA ILE A 32 -0.84 27.03 12.54
C ILE A 32 0.26 26.06 12.10
N LYS A 33 0.51 25.91 10.80
CA LYS A 33 1.63 25.10 10.27
C LYS A 33 2.98 25.59 10.79
N LEU A 34 3.21 26.91 10.76
CA LEU A 34 4.42 27.52 11.31
C LEU A 34 4.59 27.24 12.82
N GLU A 35 3.50 27.31 13.59
CA GLU A 35 3.54 27.02 15.02
C GLU A 35 3.83 25.54 15.30
N GLN A 36 3.25 24.61 14.52
CA GLN A 36 3.48 23.15 14.66
C GLN A 36 4.94 22.75 14.39
N ARG A 37 5.66 23.50 13.56
CA ARG A 37 7.08 23.27 13.24
C ARG A 37 8.03 23.66 14.38
N LYS A 38 7.61 24.52 15.31
CA LYS A 38 8.41 24.93 16.45
C LYS A 38 8.56 23.77 17.44
N LYS A 39 9.76 23.59 17.97
CA LYS A 39 10.04 22.56 18.98
C LYS A 39 9.67 23.07 20.36
N TRP A 40 9.04 22.23 21.18
CA TRP A 40 8.80 22.55 22.59
C TRP A 40 10.12 22.85 23.32
N PRO A 41 10.20 23.88 24.20
CA PRO A 41 9.10 24.75 24.68
C PRO A 41 8.85 26.04 23.88
N GLU A 42 9.40 26.18 22.67
CA GLU A 42 9.28 27.40 21.85
C GLU A 42 7.93 27.52 21.13
N ASN A 43 7.12 26.47 21.16
CA ASN A 43 5.75 26.48 20.66
C ASN A 43 4.74 26.78 21.77
N ARG A 44 3.64 27.43 21.42
CA ARG A 44 2.44 27.46 22.24
C ARG A 44 1.56 26.24 21.97
N THR A 45 0.62 26.00 22.88
CA THR A 45 -0.46 25.05 22.67
C THR A 45 -1.34 25.48 21.49
N ILE A 46 -1.70 24.52 20.64
CA ILE A 46 -2.67 24.67 19.54
C ILE A 46 -3.94 23.90 19.92
N ASN A 47 -5.09 24.56 19.90
CA ASN A 47 -6.39 23.94 20.19
C ASN A 47 -7.19 23.73 18.90
N ILE A 48 -7.39 22.47 18.53
CA ILE A 48 -8.23 22.07 17.39
C ILE A 48 -9.56 21.55 17.95
N VAL A 49 -10.65 22.22 17.62
CA VAL A 49 -11.98 21.91 18.18
C VAL A 49 -12.90 21.36 17.11
N PHE A 50 -13.50 20.22 17.38
CA PHE A 50 -14.51 19.59 16.54
C PHE A 50 -15.89 19.76 17.20
N HIS A 51 -16.73 20.58 16.58
CA HIS A 51 -18.08 20.90 17.03
C HIS A 51 -19.10 20.33 16.05
N GLY A 52 -20.13 19.65 16.56
CA GLY A 52 -21.04 18.94 15.69
C GLY A 52 -21.97 17.96 16.37
N HIS A 53 -22.52 17.06 15.56
CA HIS A 53 -23.38 15.96 15.99
C HIS A 53 -22.59 14.74 16.48
N SER A 54 -23.20 13.55 16.45
CA SER A 54 -22.60 12.30 16.94
C SER A 54 -21.33 11.82 16.22
N VAL A 55 -21.13 12.12 14.93
CA VAL A 55 -20.05 11.50 14.14
C VAL A 55 -18.65 11.89 14.62
N PRO A 56 -18.31 13.15 14.92
CA PRO A 56 -17.00 13.48 15.49
C PRO A 56 -16.66 12.72 16.79
N SER A 57 -17.67 12.30 17.55
CA SER A 57 -17.50 11.50 18.79
C SER A 57 -17.14 10.03 18.53
N GLY A 58 -17.18 9.58 17.27
CA GLY A 58 -16.88 8.23 16.81
C GLY A 58 -18.12 7.45 16.43
N TYR A 59 -17.98 6.13 16.41
CA TYR A 59 -19.06 5.21 16.07
C TYR A 59 -19.36 4.22 17.19
N PHE A 60 -20.62 3.80 17.22
CA PHE A 60 -21.16 2.99 18.30
C PHE A 60 -21.21 1.52 17.89
N ASN A 61 -20.61 0.67 18.70
CA ASN A 61 -21.04 -0.70 18.85
C ASN A 61 -21.59 -0.83 20.28
N THR A 62 -22.84 -0.38 20.46
CA THR A 62 -23.43 -0.16 21.78
C THR A 62 -23.20 -1.35 22.72
N PRO A 63 -22.72 -1.14 23.95
CA PRO A 63 -22.58 0.15 24.65
C PRO A 63 -21.27 0.92 24.39
N THR A 64 -20.37 0.41 23.55
CA THR A 64 -19.03 0.98 23.35
C THR A 64 -19.02 2.11 22.33
N VAL A 65 -18.35 3.22 22.69
CA VAL A 65 -18.07 4.36 21.81
C VAL A 65 -16.60 4.29 21.37
N ASN A 66 -16.34 4.21 20.06
CA ASN A 66 -14.98 4.10 19.51
C ASN A 66 -14.38 5.47 19.17
N SER A 67 -14.17 6.31 20.19
CA SER A 67 -13.69 7.68 19.99
C SER A 67 -12.23 7.80 19.55
N LEU A 68 -11.38 6.80 19.83
CA LEU A 68 -9.97 6.83 19.41
C LEU A 68 -9.79 6.59 17.90
N HIS A 69 -10.81 6.03 17.25
CA HIS A 69 -10.79 5.71 15.81
C HIS A 69 -11.66 6.70 15.01
N SER A 70 -12.07 7.81 15.63
CA SER A 70 -12.81 8.88 14.96
C SER A 70 -11.86 9.88 14.30
N TYR A 71 -12.34 10.56 13.25
CA TYR A 71 -11.52 11.48 12.47
C TYR A 71 -10.83 12.58 13.31
N PRO A 72 -11.38 13.10 14.44
CA PRO A 72 -10.64 14.03 15.30
C PRO A 72 -9.37 13.42 15.88
N TYR A 73 -9.46 12.21 16.46
CA TYR A 73 -8.32 11.57 17.10
C TYR A 73 -7.32 11.02 16.09
N LEU A 74 -7.81 10.49 14.96
CA LEU A 74 -6.96 10.08 13.85
C LEU A 74 -6.18 11.28 13.28
N THR A 75 -6.80 12.46 13.21
CA THR A 75 -6.14 13.71 12.81
C THR A 75 -5.04 14.08 13.80
N LEU A 76 -5.33 14.06 15.11
CA LEU A 76 -4.31 14.31 16.13
C LEU A 76 -3.12 13.37 15.98
N LYS A 77 -3.38 12.07 15.86
CA LYS A 77 -2.33 11.04 15.70
C LYS A 77 -1.47 11.31 14.47
N ALA A 78 -2.09 11.61 13.33
CA ALA A 78 -1.38 11.93 12.10
C ALA A 78 -0.51 13.18 12.22
N ILE A 79 -1.05 14.27 12.79
CA ILE A 79 -0.29 15.50 13.02
C ILE A 79 0.88 15.22 13.98
N LYS A 80 0.67 14.46 15.07
CA LYS A 80 1.72 14.11 16.03
C LYS A 80 2.81 13.23 15.44
N ASN A 81 2.51 12.41 14.43
CA ASN A 81 3.52 11.62 13.71
C ASN A 81 4.51 12.51 12.95
N CYS A 82 4.06 13.63 12.38
CA CYS A 82 4.93 14.58 11.67
C CYS A 82 5.53 15.65 12.60
N TYR A 83 4.78 16.03 13.64
CA TYR A 83 5.14 17.10 14.57
C TYR A 83 5.17 16.58 16.01
N ALA A 84 6.09 15.65 16.27
CA ALA A 84 6.23 14.98 17.57
C ALA A 84 6.46 15.95 18.75
N ASN A 85 7.02 17.14 18.50
CA ASN A 85 7.28 18.17 19.51
C ASN A 85 6.17 19.23 19.63
N ALA A 86 5.15 19.19 18.76
CA ALA A 86 4.04 20.14 18.80
C ALA A 86 3.12 19.88 20.01
N VAL A 87 2.75 20.91 20.77
CA VAL A 87 1.72 20.79 21.83
C VAL A 87 0.36 21.04 21.20
N ILE A 88 -0.42 19.97 20.98
CA ILE A 88 -1.70 20.04 20.27
C ILE A 88 -2.79 19.36 21.10
N ASN A 89 -3.88 20.08 21.31
CA ASN A 89 -5.12 19.54 21.87
C ASN A 89 -6.13 19.32 20.74
N VAL A 90 -6.74 18.13 20.71
CA VAL A 90 -7.99 17.91 19.97
C VAL A 90 -9.13 17.82 20.97
N ILE A 91 -10.15 18.64 20.77
CA ILE A 91 -11.29 18.78 21.68
C ILE A 91 -12.56 18.51 20.89
N THR A 92 -13.25 17.42 21.21
CA THR A 92 -14.56 17.11 20.63
C THR A 92 -15.64 17.64 21.55
N THR A 93 -16.43 18.60 21.06
CA THR A 93 -17.56 19.19 21.80
C THR A 93 -18.90 18.66 21.32
N ALA A 94 -18.88 17.59 20.51
CA ALA A 94 -20.00 17.13 19.74
C ALA A 94 -21.02 16.33 20.58
N ILE A 95 -22.32 16.47 20.28
CA ILE A 95 -23.41 15.83 21.04
C ILE A 95 -24.26 14.96 20.11
N GLY A 96 -24.53 13.73 20.52
CA GLY A 96 -25.32 12.81 19.72
C GLY A 96 -26.77 13.24 19.55
N GLY A 97 -27.29 13.16 18.32
CA GLY A 97 -28.64 13.60 17.96
C GLY A 97 -28.83 15.12 17.90
N GLU A 98 -27.82 15.91 18.23
CA GLU A 98 -27.90 17.37 18.24
C GLU A 98 -27.92 17.95 16.82
N ASN A 99 -28.72 19.01 16.62
CA ASN A 99 -28.73 19.84 15.41
C ASN A 99 -28.02 21.20 15.65
N SER A 100 -27.79 21.96 14.58
CA SER A 100 -27.02 23.20 14.62
C SER A 100 -27.63 24.31 15.47
N GLU A 101 -28.96 24.42 15.57
CA GLU A 101 -29.61 25.41 16.46
C GLU A 101 -29.26 25.14 17.92
N GLN A 102 -29.34 23.88 18.35
CA GLN A 102 -28.97 23.46 19.70
C GLN A 102 -27.47 23.67 19.96
N GLY A 103 -26.62 23.33 18.98
CA GLY A 103 -25.18 23.60 19.02
C GLY A 103 -24.86 25.10 19.18
N SER A 104 -25.53 25.95 18.39
CA SER A 104 -25.38 27.41 18.41
C SER A 104 -25.73 28.03 19.75
N VAL A 105 -26.79 27.55 20.42
CA VAL A 105 -27.18 28.01 21.77
C VAL A 105 -26.06 27.84 22.80
N ARG A 106 -25.28 26.76 22.72
CA ARG A 106 -24.20 26.47 23.66
C ARG A 106 -22.82 26.90 23.18
N PHE A 107 -22.72 27.48 21.99
CA PHE A 107 -21.46 27.70 21.26
C PHE A 107 -20.45 28.52 22.07
N GLU A 108 -20.83 29.67 22.59
CA GLU A 108 -19.92 30.53 23.38
C GLU A 108 -19.40 29.81 24.61
N ARG A 109 -20.29 29.16 25.38
CA ARG A 109 -19.94 28.51 26.64
C ARG A 109 -19.16 27.20 26.47
N LYS A 110 -19.42 26.46 25.39
CA LYS A 110 -18.92 25.08 25.21
C LYS A 110 -17.89 24.93 24.09
N VAL A 111 -17.71 25.93 23.24
CA VAL A 111 -16.74 25.91 22.13
C VAL A 111 -15.74 27.04 22.31
N LEU A 112 -16.17 28.29 22.38
CA LEU A 112 -15.25 29.43 22.45
C LEU A 112 -14.42 29.47 23.74
N ASN A 113 -14.94 28.92 24.84
CA ASN A 113 -14.19 28.76 26.09
C ASN A 113 -12.95 27.85 25.97
N HIS A 114 -12.86 27.03 24.93
CA HIS A 114 -11.67 26.24 24.65
C HIS A 114 -10.58 27.00 23.89
N LEU A 115 -10.82 28.28 23.55
CA LEU A 115 -9.92 29.13 22.77
C LEU A 115 -9.43 28.40 21.50
N PRO A 116 -10.34 28.01 20.58
CA PRO A 116 -9.95 27.29 19.38
C PRO A 116 -9.00 28.10 18.51
N ASP A 117 -7.96 27.47 18.00
CA ASP A 117 -7.18 28.00 16.88
C ASP A 117 -7.82 27.61 15.55
N VAL A 118 -8.30 26.36 15.49
CA VAL A 118 -9.01 25.79 14.36
C VAL A 118 -10.32 25.20 14.86
N LEU A 119 -11.43 25.54 14.22
CA LEU A 119 -12.76 25.06 14.56
C LEU A 119 -13.42 24.36 13.37
N PHE A 120 -13.80 23.11 13.56
CA PHE A 120 -14.61 22.34 12.63
C PHE A 120 -16.09 22.37 13.04
N ILE A 121 -17.00 22.58 12.08
CA ILE A 121 -18.46 22.58 12.29
C ILE A 121 -19.10 21.50 11.41
N ASP A 122 -19.72 20.49 12.04
CA ASP A 122 -20.29 19.29 11.40
C ASP A 122 -21.70 18.97 11.96
N TYR A 123 -22.75 19.55 11.36
CA TYR A 123 -24.15 19.41 11.83
C TYR A 123 -25.16 18.90 10.77
N ALA A 124 -24.82 18.97 9.49
CA ALA A 124 -25.76 18.81 8.37
C ALA A 124 -26.58 17.51 8.41
N LEU A 125 -26.03 16.43 8.95
CA LEU A 125 -26.70 15.14 9.03
C LEU A 125 -28.00 15.20 9.85
N ASN A 126 -27.99 15.87 11.01
CA ASN A 126 -29.16 15.99 11.90
C ASN A 126 -30.04 17.20 11.56
N ASP A 127 -29.46 18.19 10.89
CA ASP A 127 -30.11 19.42 10.48
C ASP A 127 -31.27 19.20 9.49
N ARG A 128 -31.27 18.06 8.80
CA ARG A 128 -32.41 17.57 8.01
C ARG A 128 -33.75 17.66 8.76
N ASN A 129 -33.74 17.50 10.09
CA ASN A 129 -34.94 17.52 10.93
C ASN A 129 -35.48 18.92 11.24
N ILE A 130 -34.68 19.99 11.10
CA ILE A 130 -35.08 21.36 11.43
C ILE A 130 -35.30 22.25 10.20
N GLY A 131 -34.74 21.88 9.05
CA GLY A 131 -34.89 22.60 7.79
C GLY A 131 -33.75 23.59 7.51
N ILE A 132 -33.39 23.72 6.23
CA ILE A 132 -32.15 24.37 5.78
C ILE A 132 -32.04 25.85 6.16
N GLN A 133 -33.16 26.58 6.24
CA GLN A 133 -33.16 28.00 6.63
C GLN A 133 -32.70 28.18 8.08
N ARG A 134 -33.28 27.39 9.00
CA ARG A 134 -32.93 27.42 10.43
C ARG A 134 -31.51 26.94 10.66
N SER A 135 -31.09 25.92 9.91
CA SER A 135 -29.70 25.46 9.93
C SER A 135 -28.73 26.53 9.45
N GLU A 136 -29.05 27.22 8.35
CA GLU A 136 -28.23 28.32 7.82
C GLU A 136 -28.08 29.45 8.84
N GLU A 137 -29.17 29.89 9.47
CA GLU A 137 -29.14 30.91 10.53
C GLU A 137 -28.23 30.48 11.70
N ALA A 138 -28.35 29.23 12.15
CA ALA A 138 -27.54 28.70 13.23
C ALA A 138 -26.04 28.60 12.85
N TRP A 139 -25.74 28.15 11.63
CA TRP A 139 -24.37 28.08 11.11
C TRP A 139 -23.74 29.47 10.98
N ARG A 140 -24.45 30.45 10.39
CA ARG A 140 -23.98 31.84 10.29
C ARG A 140 -23.65 32.43 11.65
N SER A 141 -24.54 32.25 12.62
CA SER A 141 -24.32 32.71 14.00
C SER A 141 -23.05 32.13 14.63
N MET A 142 -22.77 30.84 14.45
CA MET A 142 -21.54 30.23 14.96
C MET A 142 -20.30 30.69 14.20
N ILE A 143 -20.39 30.81 12.88
CA ILE A 143 -19.31 31.28 12.00
C ILE A 143 -18.89 32.69 12.39
N GLU A 144 -19.84 33.63 12.46
CA GLU A 144 -19.59 35.04 12.76
C GLU A 144 -18.94 35.20 14.13
N LYS A 145 -19.47 34.52 15.16
CA LYS A 145 -18.89 34.54 16.51
C LYS A 145 -17.47 33.99 16.56
N ALA A 146 -17.13 33.01 15.73
CA ALA A 146 -15.78 32.45 15.66
C ALA A 146 -14.81 33.38 14.90
N ILE A 147 -15.25 33.94 13.78
CA ILE A 147 -14.46 34.90 12.99
C ILE A 147 -14.16 36.16 13.82
N ASP A 148 -15.12 36.66 14.59
CA ASP A 148 -14.95 37.81 15.50
C ASP A 148 -13.86 37.57 16.56
N LYS A 149 -13.53 36.30 16.83
CA LYS A 149 -12.44 35.89 17.74
C LYS A 149 -11.14 35.55 17.01
N GLY A 150 -11.08 35.71 15.69
CA GLY A 150 -9.91 35.39 14.86
C GLY A 150 -9.67 33.89 14.68
N ILE A 151 -10.69 33.05 14.90
CA ILE A 151 -10.58 31.59 14.83
C ILE A 151 -10.63 31.15 13.36
N LYS A 152 -9.77 30.19 12.96
CA LYS A 152 -9.85 29.57 11.64
C LYS A 152 -10.98 28.54 11.60
N VAL A 153 -12.09 28.90 10.95
CA VAL A 153 -13.26 28.02 10.82
C VAL A 153 -13.12 27.15 9.57
N ILE A 154 -13.44 25.86 9.69
CA ILE A 154 -13.53 24.91 8.60
C ILE A 154 -14.91 24.25 8.65
N LEU A 155 -15.72 24.43 7.62
CA LEU A 155 -17.03 23.80 7.53
C LEU A 155 -16.91 22.38 7.00
N MET A 156 -17.78 21.48 7.46
CA MET A 156 -17.79 20.08 7.02
C MET A 156 -19.12 19.75 6.36
N THR A 157 -19.06 19.21 5.14
CA THR A 157 -20.22 18.52 4.56
C THR A 157 -20.41 17.15 5.25
N PRO A 158 -21.64 16.63 5.32
CA PRO A 158 -21.93 15.43 6.09
C PRO A 158 -21.32 14.18 5.46
N THR A 159 -20.97 13.20 6.29
CA THR A 159 -20.70 11.83 5.84
C THR A 159 -21.98 11.17 5.30
N PRO A 160 -21.89 10.04 4.57
CA PRO A 160 -23.04 9.40 3.94
C PRO A 160 -24.12 8.95 4.93
N ASP A 161 -25.36 8.92 4.43
CA ASP A 161 -26.46 8.18 5.02
C ASP A 161 -26.95 7.15 3.98
N LEU A 162 -26.86 5.87 4.31
CA LEU A 162 -27.19 4.76 3.42
C LEU A 162 -28.70 4.71 3.05
N SER A 163 -29.54 5.52 3.69
CA SER A 163 -30.95 5.70 3.29
C SER A 163 -31.13 6.62 2.07
N GLU A 164 -30.10 7.38 1.69
CA GLU A 164 -30.12 8.27 0.52
C GLU A 164 -29.21 7.74 -0.59
N ASP A 165 -29.62 7.87 -1.86
CA ASP A 165 -28.72 7.65 -2.98
C ASP A 165 -27.79 8.85 -3.14
N ILE A 166 -26.58 8.74 -2.57
CA ILE A 166 -25.54 9.76 -2.63
C ILE A 166 -25.16 10.19 -4.06
N THR A 167 -25.43 9.35 -5.08
CA THR A 167 -25.11 9.68 -6.46
C THR A 167 -26.13 10.61 -7.10
N ALA A 168 -27.35 10.66 -6.56
CA ALA A 168 -28.40 11.55 -7.03
C ALA A 168 -28.02 13.04 -6.82
N ASN A 169 -28.60 13.90 -7.65
CA ASN A 169 -28.32 15.34 -7.63
C ASN A 169 -29.26 16.13 -6.70
N GLU A 170 -30.32 15.50 -6.20
CA GLU A 170 -31.38 16.19 -5.43
C GLU A 170 -31.76 15.47 -4.12
N THR A 171 -30.77 14.95 -3.40
CA THR A 171 -30.99 14.42 -2.05
C THR A 171 -31.09 15.53 -1.01
N ALA A 172 -31.59 15.21 0.19
CA ALA A 172 -31.59 16.15 1.29
C ALA A 172 -30.14 16.56 1.61
N LEU A 173 -29.24 15.61 1.86
CA LEU A 173 -27.86 15.92 2.22
C LEU A 173 -27.08 16.65 1.13
N GLN A 174 -27.37 16.44 -0.16
CA GLN A 174 -26.78 17.22 -1.25
C GLN A 174 -27.17 18.71 -1.15
N ARG A 175 -28.43 19.03 -0.81
CA ARG A 175 -28.88 20.42 -0.63
C ARG A 175 -28.17 21.10 0.54
N TYR A 176 -28.05 20.43 1.70
CA TYR A 176 -27.30 20.96 2.84
C TYR A 176 -25.81 21.11 2.51
N SER A 177 -25.22 20.15 1.80
CA SER A 177 -23.82 20.22 1.34
C SER A 177 -23.58 21.41 0.41
N ASN A 178 -24.50 21.69 -0.52
CA ASN A 178 -24.41 22.86 -1.39
C ASN A 178 -24.46 24.16 -0.58
N LYS A 179 -25.37 24.26 0.39
CA LYS A 179 -25.45 25.44 1.27
C LYS A 179 -24.18 25.63 2.10
N ILE A 180 -23.58 24.55 2.60
CA ILE A 180 -22.30 24.62 3.31
C ILE A 180 -21.17 25.12 2.40
N ARG A 181 -21.11 24.64 1.15
CA ARG A 181 -20.15 25.15 0.15
C ARG A 181 -20.35 26.64 -0.14
N GLU A 182 -21.61 27.08 -0.26
CA GLU A 182 -21.96 28.49 -0.44
C GLU A 182 -21.46 29.33 0.75
N LEU A 183 -21.73 28.91 1.98
CA LEU A 183 -21.28 29.61 3.19
C LEU A 183 -19.75 29.64 3.31
N ALA A 184 -19.07 28.53 3.02
CA ALA A 184 -17.61 28.49 3.01
C ALA A 184 -17.02 29.49 2.01
N LYS A 185 -17.63 29.61 0.82
CA LYS A 185 -17.23 30.61 -0.19
C LYS A 185 -17.55 32.04 0.25
N GLU A 186 -18.73 32.26 0.82
CA GLU A 186 -19.22 33.58 1.26
C GLU A 186 -18.32 34.17 2.35
N TYR A 187 -18.01 33.39 3.38
CA TYR A 187 -17.17 33.81 4.51
C TYR A 187 -15.68 33.55 4.28
N LYS A 188 -15.27 33.01 3.12
CA LYS A 188 -13.89 32.62 2.78
C LYS A 188 -13.25 31.68 3.81
N LEU A 189 -13.98 30.63 4.16
CA LEU A 189 -13.59 29.62 5.15
C LEU A 189 -12.96 28.40 4.49
N GLY A 190 -12.30 27.57 5.31
CA GLY A 190 -11.96 26.21 4.90
C GLY A 190 -13.22 25.34 4.76
N LEU A 191 -13.11 24.30 3.95
CA LEU A 191 -14.14 23.31 3.67
C LEU A 191 -13.55 21.90 3.62
N ILE A 192 -14.16 20.98 4.37
CA ILE A 192 -13.99 19.53 4.21
C ILE A 192 -15.22 18.96 3.49
N ASP A 193 -15.06 18.59 2.22
CA ASP A 193 -16.14 18.07 1.39
C ASP A 193 -16.24 16.53 1.45
N SER A 194 -16.45 16.00 2.66
CA SER A 194 -16.68 14.57 2.90
C SER A 194 -17.78 13.99 1.99
N TYR A 195 -18.88 14.72 1.79
CA TYR A 195 -20.00 14.25 0.97
C TYR A 195 -19.56 13.99 -0.47
N MET A 196 -18.79 14.91 -1.08
CA MET A 196 -18.26 14.71 -2.43
C MET A 196 -17.27 13.54 -2.48
N ALA A 197 -16.36 13.43 -1.51
CA ALA A 197 -15.39 12.33 -1.49
C ALA A 197 -16.08 10.96 -1.47
N PHE A 198 -17.13 10.78 -0.66
CA PHE A 198 -17.90 9.54 -0.68
C PHE A 198 -18.77 9.36 -1.93
N LYS A 199 -19.28 10.46 -2.51
CA LYS A 199 -20.00 10.43 -3.79
C LYS A 199 -19.10 9.90 -4.92
N GLU A 200 -17.85 10.34 -4.97
CA GLU A 200 -16.84 9.88 -5.93
C GLU A 200 -16.50 8.40 -5.72
N LYS A 201 -16.30 7.96 -4.48
CA LYS A 201 -16.10 6.54 -4.17
C LYS A 201 -17.23 5.67 -4.69
N LYS A 202 -18.49 6.09 -4.47
CA LYS A 202 -19.65 5.36 -4.99
C LYS A 202 -19.71 5.36 -6.52
N LYS A 203 -19.39 6.48 -7.17
CA LYS A 203 -19.29 6.57 -8.65
C LYS A 203 -18.20 5.67 -9.22
N ASN A 204 -17.11 5.48 -8.49
CA ASN A 204 -16.01 4.60 -8.85
C ASN A 204 -16.29 3.11 -8.54
N GLY A 205 -17.54 2.77 -8.21
CA GLY A 205 -17.99 1.38 -8.02
C GLY A 205 -17.80 0.84 -6.60
N GLU A 206 -17.33 1.64 -5.63
CA GLU A 206 -17.17 1.18 -4.25
C GLU A 206 -18.54 1.02 -3.56
N ASP A 207 -18.71 -0.05 -2.77
CA ASP A 207 -19.87 -0.20 -1.88
C ASP A 207 -19.64 0.61 -0.58
N LEU A 208 -20.44 1.65 -0.36
CA LEU A 208 -20.32 2.49 0.81
C LEU A 208 -20.52 1.75 2.13
N LYS A 209 -21.20 0.59 2.14
CA LYS A 209 -21.36 -0.21 3.37
C LYS A 209 -20.03 -0.56 4.03
N VAL A 210 -18.95 -0.71 3.27
CA VAL A 210 -17.63 -1.04 3.84
C VAL A 210 -17.02 0.10 4.67
N TYR A 211 -17.54 1.32 4.51
CA TYR A 211 -17.12 2.53 5.24
C TYR A 211 -18.05 2.87 6.41
N MET A 212 -19.14 2.12 6.60
CA MET A 212 -20.21 2.47 7.52
C MET A 212 -20.32 1.42 8.63
N SER A 213 -20.44 1.85 9.88
CA SER A 213 -20.80 0.98 11.01
C SER A 213 -22.31 0.84 11.16
N GLN A 214 -23.05 1.88 10.81
CA GLN A 214 -24.51 1.97 10.80
C GLN A 214 -24.95 2.81 9.60
N SER A 215 -26.25 2.96 9.35
CA SER A 215 -26.75 3.68 8.17
C SER A 215 -26.13 5.07 7.98
N ASN A 216 -25.91 5.82 9.05
CA ASN A 216 -25.44 7.21 9.02
C ASN A 216 -24.20 7.46 9.89
N HIS A 217 -23.55 6.39 10.35
CA HIS A 217 -22.31 6.46 11.13
C HIS A 217 -21.18 5.75 10.38
N PRO A 218 -20.07 6.44 10.05
CA PRO A 218 -18.90 5.81 9.45
C PRO A 218 -18.20 4.89 10.46
N ASN A 219 -17.65 3.78 9.98
CA ASN A 219 -16.68 3.00 10.74
C ASN A 219 -15.28 3.65 10.63
N GLU A 220 -14.25 3.00 11.16
CA GLU A 220 -12.86 3.52 11.09
C GLU A 220 -12.42 3.86 9.66
N ARG A 221 -12.74 3.02 8.65
CA ARG A 221 -12.42 3.31 7.25
C ARG A 221 -13.10 4.58 6.75
N GLY A 222 -14.34 4.81 7.15
CA GLY A 222 -15.06 6.03 6.81
C GLY A 222 -14.45 7.27 7.50
N HIS A 223 -14.01 7.13 8.75
CA HIS A 223 -13.29 8.17 9.45
C HIS A 223 -11.92 8.47 8.85
N GLU A 224 -11.22 7.47 8.30
CA GLU A 224 -9.96 7.69 7.59
C GLU A 224 -10.13 8.59 6.35
N VAL A 225 -11.22 8.43 5.59
CA VAL A 225 -11.53 9.30 4.44
C VAL A 225 -11.64 10.76 4.87
N VAL A 226 -12.41 11.02 5.94
CA VAL A 226 -12.59 12.39 6.46
C VAL A 226 -11.27 12.94 7.01
N LYS A 227 -10.51 12.12 7.72
CA LYS A 227 -9.18 12.48 8.24
C LYS A 227 -8.23 12.84 7.10
N ASP A 228 -8.18 12.08 6.00
CA ASP A 228 -7.30 12.38 4.87
C ASP A 228 -7.60 13.77 4.27
N LEU A 229 -8.88 14.12 4.10
CA LEU A 229 -9.29 15.46 3.67
C LEU A 229 -8.86 16.56 4.66
N ILE A 230 -8.95 16.28 5.96
CA ILE A 230 -8.50 17.24 7.00
C ILE A 230 -6.98 17.47 6.91
N LEU A 231 -6.19 16.42 6.63
CA LEU A 231 -4.73 16.52 6.59
C LEU A 231 -4.22 17.41 5.46
N GLU A 232 -4.98 17.62 4.38
CA GLU A 232 -4.66 18.60 3.32
C GLU A 232 -4.53 20.04 3.85
N TYR A 233 -5.22 20.36 4.96
CA TYR A 233 -5.08 21.66 5.63
C TYR A 233 -3.88 21.74 6.57
N PHE A 234 -3.40 20.60 7.09
CA PHE A 234 -2.34 20.57 8.09
C PHE A 234 -0.96 20.28 7.51
N PHE A 235 -0.89 19.62 6.35
CA PHE A 235 0.35 19.24 5.70
C PHE A 235 0.54 19.98 4.39
N ASP A 236 1.78 20.31 4.06
CA ASP A 236 2.20 20.52 2.67
C ASP A 236 2.49 19.17 1.98
N ASP A 237 2.82 19.19 0.69
CA ASP A 237 3.09 17.97 -0.08
C ASP A 237 4.25 17.15 0.52
N ALA A 238 5.29 17.80 1.05
CA ALA A 238 6.44 17.11 1.64
C ALA A 238 6.07 16.44 2.97
N GLU A 239 5.24 17.09 3.78
CA GLU A 239 4.70 16.55 5.02
C GLU A 239 3.71 15.42 4.76
N MET A 240 2.87 15.54 3.73
CA MET A 240 1.98 14.47 3.31
C MET A 240 2.77 13.23 2.86
N ARG A 241 3.81 13.40 2.05
CA ARG A 241 4.74 12.32 1.68
C ARG A 241 5.38 11.68 2.90
N THR A 242 5.83 12.49 3.86
CA THR A 242 6.40 12.00 5.13
C THR A 242 5.40 11.17 5.93
N TYR A 243 4.16 11.65 6.05
CA TYR A 243 3.08 10.92 6.73
C TYR A 243 2.79 9.57 6.07
N LYS A 244 2.64 9.53 4.74
CA LYS A 244 2.40 8.28 4.00
C LYS A 244 3.55 7.28 4.19
N LYS A 245 4.79 7.75 4.16
CA LYS A 245 5.98 6.92 4.47
C LYS A 245 5.95 6.34 5.89
N LEU A 246 5.54 7.12 6.89
CA LEU A 246 5.39 6.63 8.27
C LEU A 246 4.31 5.56 8.36
N GLN A 247 3.16 5.73 7.69
CA GLN A 247 2.10 4.71 7.67
C GLN A 247 2.59 3.40 7.03
N ILE A 248 3.33 3.48 5.93
CA ILE A 248 3.93 2.30 5.27
C ILE A 248 4.90 1.62 6.24
N LYS A 249 5.82 2.36 6.88
CA LYS A 249 6.74 1.81 7.87
C LYS A 249 6.01 1.15 9.04
N ASP A 250 4.92 1.74 9.54
CA ASP A 250 4.15 1.17 10.65
C ASP A 250 3.54 -0.18 10.28
N ASN A 251 2.94 -0.31 9.09
CA ASN A 251 2.37 -1.56 8.62
C ASN A 251 3.45 -2.64 8.39
N MET A 252 4.58 -2.27 7.77
CA MET A 252 5.73 -3.17 7.60
C MET A 252 6.29 -3.63 8.95
N LYS A 253 6.41 -2.72 9.92
CA LYS A 253 6.89 -3.02 11.26
C LYS A 253 6.00 -4.03 11.97
N LYS A 254 4.66 -3.85 11.93
CA LYS A 254 3.70 -4.79 12.54
C LYS A 254 3.88 -6.19 11.97
N VAL A 255 3.92 -6.32 10.65
CA VAL A 255 4.06 -7.62 9.97
C VAL A 255 5.42 -8.26 10.26
N ALA A 256 6.50 -7.47 10.20
CA ALA A 256 7.85 -7.97 10.48
C ALA A 256 8.01 -8.41 11.94
N ASP A 257 7.53 -7.62 12.90
CA ASP A 257 7.59 -7.96 14.33
C ASP A 257 6.80 -9.23 14.63
N TRP A 258 5.57 -9.35 14.11
CA TRP A 258 4.76 -10.56 14.27
C TRP A 258 5.49 -11.78 13.71
N GLN A 259 6.07 -11.66 12.51
CA GLN A 259 6.81 -12.74 11.88
C GLN A 259 8.03 -13.17 12.70
N LEU A 260 8.80 -12.23 13.26
CA LEU A 260 9.93 -12.57 14.12
C LEU A 260 9.48 -13.29 15.40
N MET A 261 8.40 -12.81 16.04
CA MET A 261 7.87 -13.43 17.26
C MET A 261 7.38 -14.87 17.04
N ASN A 262 6.85 -15.16 15.85
CA ASN A 262 6.29 -16.47 15.52
C ASN A 262 7.23 -17.39 14.72
N PHE A 263 8.41 -16.90 14.35
CA PHE A 263 9.31 -17.56 13.40
C PHE A 263 9.70 -18.99 13.82
N GLU A 264 10.23 -19.17 15.03
CA GLU A 264 10.67 -20.50 15.51
C GLU A 264 9.49 -21.48 15.68
N THR A 265 8.28 -20.98 15.91
CA THR A 265 7.08 -21.82 15.95
C THR A 265 6.71 -22.33 14.56
N GLN A 266 6.80 -21.48 13.53
CA GLN A 266 6.57 -21.91 12.14
C GLN A 266 7.64 -22.88 11.65
N VAL A 267 8.92 -22.64 11.97
CA VAL A 267 10.02 -23.58 11.65
C VAL A 267 9.77 -24.96 12.26
N ARG A 268 9.35 -25.02 13.53
CA ARG A 268 9.04 -26.29 14.21
C ARG A 268 7.78 -26.97 13.68
N LYS A 269 6.75 -26.19 13.34
CA LYS A 269 5.49 -26.71 12.77
C LYS A 269 5.73 -27.38 11.42
N GLY A 270 6.57 -26.77 10.58
CA GLY A 270 6.85 -27.26 9.23
C GLY A 270 5.60 -27.36 8.36
N SER A 271 5.65 -28.24 7.36
CA SER A 271 4.50 -28.58 6.52
C SER A 271 4.55 -30.05 6.12
N GLN A 272 3.60 -30.49 5.29
CA GLN A 272 3.64 -31.82 4.68
C GLN A 272 4.87 -32.07 3.80
N TRP A 273 5.54 -31.00 3.34
CA TRP A 273 6.74 -31.07 2.54
C TRP A 273 7.98 -31.07 3.44
N ALA A 274 8.78 -32.14 3.37
CA ALA A 274 9.98 -32.29 4.19
C ALA A 274 10.93 -31.10 4.03
N ASN A 275 11.48 -30.61 5.14
CA ASN A 275 12.42 -29.48 5.20
C ASN A 275 11.93 -28.17 4.60
N SER A 276 10.65 -28.05 4.21
CA SER A 276 10.09 -26.84 3.59
C SER A 276 10.17 -25.58 4.46
N HIS A 277 10.41 -25.72 5.76
CA HIS A 277 10.61 -24.63 6.71
C HIS A 277 11.96 -24.73 7.44
N ALA A 278 12.90 -25.53 6.93
CA ALA A 278 14.26 -25.49 7.44
C ALA A 278 14.81 -24.05 7.32
N TYR A 279 15.77 -23.68 8.16
CA TYR A 279 16.34 -22.33 8.15
C TYR A 279 16.97 -21.92 6.80
N TRP A 280 17.31 -22.87 5.93
CA TRP A 280 17.82 -22.63 4.56
C TRP A 280 16.74 -22.78 3.47
N ALA A 281 15.53 -23.20 3.82
CA ALA A 281 14.49 -23.52 2.86
C ALA A 281 14.02 -22.28 2.09
N TRP A 282 13.57 -22.49 0.85
CA TRP A 282 13.09 -21.43 -0.04
C TRP A 282 11.99 -20.53 0.56
N THR A 283 11.11 -21.10 1.40
CA THR A 283 10.03 -20.36 2.07
C THR A 283 10.62 -19.26 2.95
N ASN A 284 11.52 -19.65 3.84
CA ASN A 284 12.22 -18.79 4.77
C ASN A 284 13.20 -17.86 4.03
N ALA A 285 13.93 -18.37 3.05
CA ALA A 285 14.82 -17.57 2.21
C ALA A 285 14.09 -16.39 1.56
N THR A 286 12.89 -16.63 1.00
CA THR A 286 12.05 -15.57 0.45
C THR A 286 11.66 -14.54 1.51
N MET A 287 11.24 -15.01 2.69
CA MET A 287 10.92 -14.12 3.81
C MET A 287 12.11 -13.24 4.19
N TYR A 288 13.31 -13.83 4.26
CA TYR A 288 14.55 -13.12 4.57
C TYR A 288 14.91 -12.07 3.55
N VAL A 289 14.63 -12.30 2.27
CA VAL A 289 14.86 -11.30 1.21
C VAL A 289 14.06 -10.02 1.50
N GLY A 290 12.76 -10.16 1.80
CA GLY A 290 11.91 -9.03 2.18
C GLY A 290 12.28 -8.42 3.53
N MET A 291 12.64 -9.25 4.52
CA MET A 291 13.09 -8.81 5.83
C MET A 291 14.39 -7.99 5.75
N ALA A 292 15.31 -8.34 4.85
CA ALA A 292 16.55 -7.62 4.64
C ALA A 292 16.31 -6.23 4.01
N GLU A 293 15.34 -6.12 3.08
CA GLU A 293 14.94 -4.80 2.55
C GLU A 293 14.26 -3.95 3.64
N TRP A 294 13.38 -4.54 4.45
CA TRP A 294 12.81 -3.86 5.62
C TRP A 294 13.87 -3.43 6.64
N ALA A 295 14.87 -4.26 6.92
CA ALA A 295 15.95 -3.97 7.86
C ALA A 295 16.80 -2.76 7.43
N LYS A 296 16.87 -2.43 6.14
CA LYS A 296 17.51 -1.19 5.66
C LYS A 296 16.69 0.06 6.05
N LEU A 297 15.36 -0.06 6.05
CA LEU A 297 14.43 1.06 6.28
C LEU A 297 14.05 1.26 7.74
N SER A 298 14.11 0.20 8.54
CA SER A 298 13.55 0.18 9.91
C SER A 298 14.38 0.95 10.92
N GLU A 299 15.69 1.11 10.67
CA GLU A 299 16.68 1.68 11.61
C GLU A 299 16.81 0.88 12.94
N ASP A 300 16.27 -0.34 12.98
CA ASP A 300 16.30 -1.22 14.15
C ASP A 300 17.18 -2.45 13.84
N GLU A 301 18.36 -2.52 14.47
CA GLU A 301 19.35 -3.57 14.22
C GLU A 301 18.85 -4.99 14.57
N LYS A 302 17.73 -5.15 15.30
CA LYS A 302 17.19 -6.48 15.63
C LYS A 302 16.89 -7.32 14.38
N TYR A 303 16.45 -6.70 13.29
CA TYR A 303 16.13 -7.40 12.04
C TYR A 303 17.38 -7.91 11.35
N TRP A 304 18.45 -7.11 11.36
CA TRP A 304 19.75 -7.54 10.85
C TRP A 304 20.37 -8.64 11.71
N ASN A 305 20.31 -8.49 13.04
CA ASN A 305 20.79 -9.49 13.99
C ASN A 305 20.05 -10.83 13.83
N PHE A 306 18.74 -10.79 13.60
CA PHE A 306 17.95 -11.98 13.28
C PHE A 306 18.50 -12.69 12.03
N LEU A 307 18.66 -11.97 10.92
CA LEU A 307 19.15 -12.53 9.65
C LEU A 307 20.58 -13.07 9.78
N TYR A 308 21.46 -12.34 10.47
CA TYR A 308 22.83 -12.77 10.74
C TYR A 308 22.86 -14.09 11.54
N ASN A 309 22.02 -14.22 12.58
CA ASN A 309 21.92 -15.43 13.37
C ASN A 309 21.42 -16.63 12.56
N ILE A 310 20.52 -16.43 11.59
CA ILE A 310 20.13 -17.49 10.66
C ILE A 310 21.32 -17.92 9.78
N GLY A 311 22.09 -16.97 9.27
CA GLY A 311 23.32 -17.25 8.53
C GLY A 311 24.29 -18.13 9.31
N GLU A 312 24.55 -17.78 10.58
CA GLU A 312 25.38 -18.58 11.50
C GLU A 312 24.80 -19.97 11.78
N LYS A 313 23.48 -20.10 12.03
CA LYS A 313 22.82 -21.40 12.22
C LYS A 313 23.00 -22.33 11.01
N ASN A 314 22.90 -21.78 9.81
CA ASN A 314 23.11 -22.51 8.56
C ASN A 314 24.58 -22.69 8.20
N LYS A 315 25.50 -22.08 8.97
CA LYS A 315 26.93 -22.00 8.65
C LYS A 315 27.18 -21.46 7.24
N TRP A 316 26.31 -20.53 6.81
CA TRP A 316 26.36 -19.88 5.50
C TRP A 316 26.29 -20.86 4.30
N LYS A 317 25.67 -22.03 4.49
CA LYS A 317 25.50 -23.06 3.44
C LYS A 317 24.09 -23.05 2.86
N THR A 318 23.98 -23.52 1.62
CA THR A 318 22.70 -23.82 0.95
C THR A 318 22.02 -25.04 1.56
N GLY A 319 20.82 -25.36 1.06
CA GLY A 319 20.24 -26.69 1.22
C GLY A 319 21.12 -27.80 0.61
N PRO A 320 20.85 -29.07 0.96
CA PRO A 320 21.69 -30.21 0.60
C PRO A 320 21.71 -30.52 -0.91
N SER A 321 20.67 -30.15 -1.67
CA SER A 321 20.50 -30.49 -3.09
C SER A 321 20.73 -29.27 -3.97
N TYR A 322 21.98 -28.90 -4.22
CA TYR A 322 22.30 -27.63 -4.90
C TYR A 322 21.86 -27.52 -6.37
N TYR A 323 21.50 -28.63 -7.04
CA TYR A 323 20.82 -28.56 -8.36
C TYR A 323 19.31 -28.30 -8.25
N PHE A 324 18.73 -28.47 -7.08
CA PHE A 324 17.33 -28.13 -6.82
C PHE A 324 17.24 -26.64 -6.50
N ALA A 325 16.54 -25.88 -7.34
CA ALA A 325 16.54 -24.42 -7.30
C ALA A 325 16.15 -23.85 -5.91
N ASP A 326 15.18 -24.49 -5.23
CA ASP A 326 14.72 -24.09 -3.90
C ASP A 326 15.85 -24.07 -2.85
N ASP A 327 16.76 -25.04 -2.91
CA ASP A 327 17.83 -25.21 -1.92
C ASP A 327 18.90 -24.12 -2.02
N ILE A 328 19.02 -23.46 -3.18
CA ILE A 328 19.96 -22.35 -3.40
C ILE A 328 19.33 -20.97 -3.21
N CYS A 329 18.02 -20.87 -2.97
CA CYS A 329 17.33 -19.60 -2.74
C CYS A 329 17.92 -18.78 -1.57
N ILE A 330 18.43 -19.46 -0.53
CA ILE A 330 19.06 -18.84 0.64
C ILE A 330 20.33 -18.03 0.32
N ILE A 331 20.91 -18.20 -0.87
CA ILE A 331 22.04 -17.38 -1.32
C ILE A 331 21.64 -15.90 -1.42
N GLN A 332 20.38 -15.59 -1.75
CA GLN A 332 19.90 -14.21 -1.88
C GLN A 332 20.08 -13.39 -0.58
N PRO A 333 19.55 -13.81 0.59
CA PRO A 333 19.77 -13.08 1.84
C PRO A 333 21.21 -13.14 2.32
N TYR A 334 21.98 -14.19 1.99
CA TYR A 334 23.43 -14.21 2.28
C TYR A 334 24.18 -13.13 1.52
N GLN A 335 23.83 -12.89 0.26
CA GLN A 335 24.39 -11.78 -0.49
C GLN A 335 23.97 -10.43 0.09
N GLN A 336 22.71 -10.27 0.53
CA GLN A 336 22.27 -9.03 1.20
C GLN A 336 23.01 -8.78 2.51
N LEU A 337 23.25 -9.82 3.32
CA LEU A 337 24.07 -9.74 4.54
C LEU A 337 25.53 -9.41 4.21
N TYR A 338 26.11 -10.05 3.19
CA TYR A 338 27.46 -9.71 2.73
C TYR A 338 27.55 -8.25 2.26
N ALA A 339 26.53 -7.73 1.57
CA ALA A 339 26.52 -6.34 1.15
C ALA A 339 26.58 -5.35 2.33
N LYS A 340 25.99 -5.70 3.49
CA LYS A 340 26.06 -4.91 4.73
C LYS A 340 27.38 -5.12 5.50
N TYR A 341 27.76 -6.37 5.77
CA TYR A 341 28.83 -6.70 6.71
C TYR A 341 30.20 -6.98 6.06
N LYS A 342 30.21 -7.31 4.76
CA LYS A 342 31.40 -7.60 3.96
C LYS A 342 32.28 -8.75 4.48
N GLU A 343 31.71 -9.66 5.27
CA GLU A 343 32.40 -10.85 5.76
C GLU A 343 32.38 -12.00 4.73
N LYS A 344 33.55 -12.40 4.25
CA LYS A 344 33.69 -13.41 3.18
C LYS A 344 32.97 -14.73 3.43
N LYS A 345 32.92 -15.19 4.70
CA LYS A 345 32.23 -16.43 5.11
C LYS A 345 30.77 -16.49 4.66
N MET A 346 30.13 -15.32 4.52
CA MET A 346 28.72 -15.21 4.12
C MET A 346 28.49 -15.61 2.67
N LEU A 347 29.50 -15.44 1.80
CA LEU A 347 29.33 -15.57 0.36
C LEU A 347 30.18 -16.67 -0.28
N GLU A 348 31.36 -16.96 0.26
CA GLU A 348 32.31 -17.94 -0.30
C GLU A 348 31.67 -19.33 -0.56
N PRO A 349 30.87 -19.92 0.35
CA PRO A 349 30.21 -21.20 0.06
C PRO A 349 29.25 -21.11 -1.13
N SER A 350 28.49 -20.02 -1.24
CA SER A 350 27.56 -19.75 -2.33
C SER A 350 28.27 -19.62 -3.67
N VAL A 351 29.36 -18.86 -3.71
CA VAL A 351 30.21 -18.69 -4.92
C VAL A 351 30.69 -20.05 -5.42
N LYS A 352 31.22 -20.89 -4.52
CA LYS A 352 31.72 -22.23 -4.85
C LYS A 352 30.62 -23.13 -5.41
N ILE A 353 29.46 -23.18 -4.76
CA ILE A 353 28.35 -24.04 -5.19
C ILE A 353 27.78 -23.61 -6.54
N LEU A 354 27.58 -22.30 -6.75
CA LEU A 354 27.09 -21.82 -8.04
C LEU A 354 28.11 -22.06 -9.16
N LYS A 355 29.42 -21.98 -8.88
CA LYS A 355 30.45 -22.31 -9.86
C LYS A 355 30.44 -23.79 -10.24
N GLU A 356 30.27 -24.69 -9.26
CA GLU A 356 30.11 -26.13 -9.50
C GLU A 356 28.95 -26.43 -10.45
N ILE A 357 27.81 -25.72 -10.31
CA ILE A 357 26.64 -25.87 -11.19
C ILE A 357 26.95 -25.38 -12.61
N ILE A 358 27.66 -24.26 -12.73
CA ILE A 358 28.07 -23.68 -14.02
C ILE A 358 29.02 -24.62 -14.76
N ASP A 359 29.98 -25.20 -14.04
CA ASP A 359 31.00 -26.09 -14.61
C ASP A 359 30.43 -27.48 -14.93
N ASN A 360 29.33 -27.87 -14.29
CA ASN A 360 28.67 -29.18 -14.47
C ASN A 360 27.15 -29.04 -14.76
N PRO A 361 26.76 -28.34 -15.84
CA PRO A 361 25.36 -28.05 -16.12
C PRO A 361 24.58 -29.33 -16.41
N LYS A 362 23.36 -29.44 -15.86
CA LYS A 362 22.45 -30.54 -16.19
C LYS A 362 21.75 -30.29 -17.52
N THR A 363 21.49 -31.36 -18.26
CA THR A 363 20.84 -31.32 -19.58
C THR A 363 19.51 -32.08 -19.61
N SER A 364 18.99 -32.47 -18.45
CA SER A 364 17.70 -33.17 -18.31
C SER A 364 16.55 -32.39 -18.95
N SER A 365 15.51 -33.12 -19.36
CA SER A 365 14.29 -32.54 -19.91
C SER A 365 13.55 -31.69 -18.87
N LEU A 366 12.91 -30.60 -19.31
CA LEU A 366 12.02 -29.79 -18.45
C LEU A 366 10.59 -30.33 -18.38
N ASN A 367 10.29 -31.49 -18.98
CA ASN A 367 9.01 -32.15 -18.71
C ASN A 367 8.96 -32.53 -17.23
N TYR A 368 7.92 -32.10 -16.52
CA TYR A 368 7.83 -32.17 -15.06
C TYR A 368 8.14 -33.57 -14.50
N TYR A 369 7.64 -34.64 -15.13
CA TYR A 369 7.84 -36.02 -14.66
C TYR A 369 9.05 -36.72 -15.28
N ALA A 370 9.81 -36.06 -16.16
CA ALA A 370 11.03 -36.65 -16.71
C ALA A 370 12.11 -36.82 -15.62
N GLU A 371 12.89 -37.88 -15.73
CA GLU A 371 13.98 -38.15 -14.79
C GLU A 371 14.99 -36.99 -14.77
N GLY A 372 15.31 -36.51 -13.58
CA GLY A 372 16.23 -35.40 -13.38
C GLY A 372 15.69 -34.03 -13.77
N SER A 373 14.41 -33.88 -14.14
CA SER A 373 13.82 -32.57 -14.51
C SER A 373 14.00 -31.50 -13.43
N HIS A 374 13.86 -31.89 -12.16
CA HIS A 374 13.98 -31.01 -10.99
C HIS A 374 15.43 -30.61 -10.65
N SER A 375 16.42 -31.16 -11.38
CA SER A 375 17.81 -30.67 -11.35
C SER A 375 18.03 -29.46 -12.27
N ARG A 376 16.96 -29.02 -12.95
CA ARG A 376 16.84 -27.81 -13.75
C ARG A 376 15.53 -27.11 -13.40
N TRP A 377 15.28 -25.96 -14.03
CA TRP A 377 14.15 -25.09 -13.68
C TRP A 377 12.88 -25.48 -14.44
N CYS A 378 12.35 -26.68 -14.16
CA CYS A 378 11.18 -27.24 -14.84
C CYS A 378 9.82 -26.72 -14.32
N TRP A 379 9.83 -25.80 -13.34
CA TRP A 379 8.66 -25.12 -12.80
C TRP A 379 8.93 -23.62 -12.68
N CYS A 380 7.90 -22.78 -12.83
CA CYS A 380 8.09 -21.32 -12.94
C CYS A 380 8.66 -20.69 -11.65
N ASP A 381 8.37 -21.28 -10.50
CA ASP A 381 8.78 -20.76 -9.19
C ASP A 381 10.31 -20.80 -9.06
N ALA A 382 10.97 -21.78 -9.70
CA ALA A 382 12.44 -21.90 -9.77
C ALA A 382 13.11 -20.63 -10.30
N LEU A 383 12.39 -19.82 -11.10
CA LEU A 383 12.91 -18.57 -11.64
C LEU A 383 13.15 -17.52 -10.55
N PHE A 384 12.41 -17.56 -9.45
CA PHE A 384 12.71 -16.73 -8.27
C PHE A 384 13.86 -17.30 -7.44
N MET A 385 13.97 -18.62 -7.35
CA MET A 385 14.90 -19.27 -6.41
C MET A 385 16.35 -19.22 -6.92
N ALA A 386 16.55 -19.62 -8.17
CA ALA A 386 17.88 -19.83 -8.73
C ALA A 386 18.42 -18.61 -9.50
N PRO A 387 17.79 -18.09 -10.58
CA PRO A 387 18.31 -16.96 -11.35
C PRO A 387 18.72 -15.75 -10.51
N THR A 388 17.93 -15.41 -9.50
CA THR A 388 18.20 -14.29 -8.58
C THR A 388 19.48 -14.50 -7.77
N SER A 389 19.76 -15.74 -7.35
CA SER A 389 20.99 -16.15 -6.66
C SER A 389 22.19 -15.99 -7.58
N PHE A 390 22.10 -16.46 -8.83
CA PHE A 390 23.15 -16.24 -9.84
C PHE A 390 23.36 -14.76 -10.14
N ALA A 391 22.29 -13.98 -10.32
CA ALA A 391 22.39 -12.56 -10.65
C ALA A 391 23.05 -11.76 -9.53
N ARG A 392 22.68 -12.02 -8.26
CA ARG A 392 23.28 -11.38 -7.08
C ARG A 392 24.76 -11.73 -6.92
N ILE A 393 25.14 -13.00 -7.10
CA ILE A 393 26.54 -13.42 -7.04
C ILE A 393 27.34 -12.84 -8.21
N GLY A 394 26.79 -12.85 -9.42
CA GLY A 394 27.41 -12.22 -10.59
C GLY A 394 27.67 -10.74 -10.37
N LYS A 395 26.73 -10.01 -9.77
CA LYS A 395 26.90 -8.58 -9.45
C LYS A 395 28.00 -8.34 -8.43
N GLU A 396 28.07 -9.14 -7.37
CA GLU A 396 29.08 -8.96 -6.31
C GLU A 396 30.49 -9.37 -6.78
N THR A 397 30.60 -10.41 -7.60
CA THR A 397 31.89 -10.94 -8.07
C THR A 397 32.41 -10.27 -9.33
N GLY A 398 31.51 -9.73 -10.17
CA GLY A 398 31.83 -9.25 -11.51
C GLY A 398 32.08 -10.36 -12.54
N ASP A 399 31.93 -11.63 -12.17
CA ASP A 399 32.16 -12.76 -13.07
C ASP A 399 30.96 -12.97 -13.99
N ARG A 400 31.20 -12.81 -15.29
CA ARG A 400 30.19 -12.91 -16.32
C ARG A 400 29.54 -14.29 -16.42
N SER A 401 30.23 -15.38 -16.05
CA SER A 401 29.69 -16.73 -16.22
C SER A 401 28.39 -16.96 -15.45
N TYR A 402 28.20 -16.27 -14.32
CA TYR A 402 26.95 -16.33 -13.56
C TYR A 402 25.77 -15.78 -14.39
N PHE A 403 25.98 -14.66 -15.08
CA PHE A 403 24.97 -14.06 -15.96
C PHE A 403 24.72 -14.89 -17.22
N ASP A 404 25.77 -15.45 -17.84
CA ASP A 404 25.61 -16.25 -19.05
C ASP A 404 24.84 -17.56 -18.75
N PHE A 405 25.12 -18.20 -17.60
CA PHE A 405 24.39 -19.41 -17.17
C PHE A 405 22.93 -19.10 -16.83
N LEU A 406 22.68 -18.04 -16.04
CA LEU A 406 21.31 -17.68 -15.67
C LEU A 406 20.48 -17.27 -16.88
N ASP A 407 21.05 -16.52 -17.84
CA ASP A 407 20.36 -16.08 -19.05
C ASP A 407 19.92 -17.28 -19.89
N LYS A 408 20.84 -18.20 -20.14
CA LYS A 408 20.56 -19.43 -20.89
C LYS A 408 19.43 -20.25 -20.25
N GLU A 409 19.57 -20.61 -18.97
CA GLU A 409 18.58 -21.48 -18.32
C GLU A 409 17.23 -20.79 -18.13
N PHE A 410 17.21 -19.47 -17.89
CA PHE A 410 15.97 -18.71 -17.76
C PHE A 410 15.16 -18.76 -19.06
N TRP A 411 15.81 -18.52 -20.21
CA TRP A 411 15.11 -18.52 -21.49
C TRP A 411 14.67 -19.92 -21.93
N ILE A 412 15.37 -20.99 -21.54
CA ILE A 412 14.90 -22.36 -21.76
C ILE A 412 13.61 -22.62 -20.95
N THR A 413 13.52 -22.15 -19.72
CA THR A 413 12.30 -22.24 -18.91
C THR A 413 11.18 -21.36 -19.48
N TYR A 414 11.49 -20.15 -19.95
CA TYR A 414 10.54 -19.30 -20.67
C TYR A 414 9.93 -20.02 -21.88
N ASP A 415 10.76 -20.58 -22.76
CA ASP A 415 10.28 -21.31 -23.95
C ASP A 415 9.45 -22.54 -23.56
N SER A 416 9.74 -23.14 -22.40
CA SER A 416 9.01 -24.28 -21.86
C SER A 416 7.68 -23.89 -21.22
N LEU A 417 7.54 -22.76 -20.54
CA LEU A 417 6.40 -22.51 -19.64
C LEU A 417 5.60 -21.23 -19.90
N TYR A 418 6.15 -20.26 -20.64
CA TYR A 418 5.46 -19.02 -20.92
C TYR A 418 4.39 -19.19 -22.00
N SER A 419 3.17 -18.76 -21.69
CA SER A 419 2.09 -18.65 -22.65
C SER A 419 2.11 -17.26 -23.27
N LYS A 420 2.56 -17.14 -24.53
CA LYS A 420 2.54 -15.87 -25.27
C LYS A 420 1.13 -15.33 -25.51
N GLU A 421 0.14 -16.23 -25.60
CA GLU A 421 -1.26 -15.86 -25.77
C GLU A 421 -1.83 -15.21 -24.50
N GLU A 422 -1.48 -15.77 -23.34
CA GLU A 422 -2.04 -15.34 -22.05
C GLU A 422 -1.17 -14.36 -21.32
N LYS A 423 0.07 -14.16 -21.78
CA LYS A 423 1.14 -13.37 -21.15
C LYS A 423 1.43 -13.79 -19.71
N LEU A 424 1.30 -15.10 -19.42
CA LEU A 424 1.46 -15.69 -18.09
C LEU A 424 2.26 -16.99 -18.18
N PHE A 425 2.87 -17.39 -17.07
CA PHE A 425 3.60 -18.65 -16.93
C PHE A 425 2.70 -19.76 -16.38
N PHE A 426 2.69 -20.90 -17.08
CA PHE A 426 2.24 -22.15 -16.49
C PHE A 426 3.19 -22.55 -15.36
N ARG A 427 2.64 -23.13 -14.28
CA ARG A 427 3.46 -23.55 -13.13
C ARG A 427 4.51 -24.58 -13.55
N ASP A 428 4.12 -25.57 -14.35
CA ASP A 428 4.98 -26.56 -14.97
C ASP A 428 4.28 -27.18 -16.21
N THR A 429 4.93 -28.12 -16.90
CA THR A 429 4.42 -28.67 -18.16
C THR A 429 3.08 -29.41 -18.05
N ARG A 430 2.66 -29.84 -16.86
CA ARG A 430 1.36 -30.52 -16.66
C ARG A 430 0.18 -29.59 -16.91
N TYR A 431 0.33 -28.32 -16.53
CA TYR A 431 -0.75 -27.34 -16.58
C TYR A 431 -1.04 -26.83 -18.00
N LYS A 432 -0.18 -27.14 -18.98
CA LYS A 432 -0.42 -26.80 -20.40
C LYS A 432 -1.67 -27.44 -20.97
N THR A 433 -2.07 -28.60 -20.45
CA THR A 433 -3.24 -29.35 -20.92
C THR A 433 -4.37 -29.39 -19.89
N MET A 434 -4.10 -29.00 -18.64
CA MET A 434 -5.12 -28.92 -17.58
C MET A 434 -5.96 -27.66 -17.75
N LYS A 435 -7.20 -27.75 -17.28
CA LYS A 435 -8.18 -26.68 -17.32
C LYS A 435 -8.77 -26.45 -15.94
N GLU A 436 -9.11 -25.20 -15.65
CA GLU A 436 -9.90 -24.78 -14.48
C GLU A 436 -11.36 -25.27 -14.65
N GLU A 437 -12.17 -25.13 -13.60
CA GLU A 437 -13.59 -25.55 -13.63
C GLU A 437 -14.40 -24.80 -14.70
N ASN A 438 -14.04 -23.54 -14.96
CA ASN A 438 -14.65 -22.72 -16.00
C ASN A 438 -14.15 -23.02 -17.44
N GLY A 439 -13.24 -23.98 -17.62
CA GLY A 439 -12.67 -24.36 -18.91
C GLY A 439 -11.45 -23.53 -19.35
N GLU A 440 -11.05 -22.52 -18.58
CA GLU A 440 -9.86 -21.71 -18.83
C GLU A 440 -8.57 -22.46 -18.50
N LYS A 441 -7.44 -21.96 -19.01
CA LYS A 441 -6.11 -22.50 -18.69
C LYS A 441 -5.77 -22.22 -17.22
N VAL A 442 -5.08 -23.15 -16.57
CA VAL A 442 -4.66 -23.01 -15.17
C VAL A 442 -3.41 -22.12 -15.07
N PHE A 443 -3.58 -20.89 -14.58
CA PHE A 443 -2.49 -19.98 -14.22
C PHE A 443 -2.57 -19.65 -12.74
N TRP A 444 -1.62 -20.20 -11.98
CA TRP A 444 -1.53 -19.95 -10.55
C TRP A 444 -0.91 -18.58 -10.27
N ALA A 445 -1.59 -17.79 -9.44
CA ALA A 445 -1.21 -16.41 -9.17
C ALA A 445 0.16 -16.31 -8.49
N ARG A 446 0.40 -17.07 -7.41
CA ARG A 446 1.70 -17.04 -6.74
C ARG A 446 2.84 -17.54 -7.64
N GLY A 447 2.57 -18.51 -8.52
CA GLY A 447 3.53 -18.97 -9.53
C GLY A 447 4.01 -17.81 -10.41
N ASN A 448 3.08 -17.00 -10.90
CA ASN A 448 3.41 -15.80 -11.67
C ASN A 448 4.04 -14.71 -10.79
N GLY A 449 3.62 -14.58 -9.53
CA GLY A 449 4.24 -13.69 -8.54
C GLY A 449 5.73 -13.97 -8.37
N TRP A 450 6.15 -15.24 -8.30
CA TRP A 450 7.56 -15.62 -8.27
C TRP A 450 8.33 -15.12 -9.48
N VAL A 451 7.77 -15.28 -10.69
CA VAL A 451 8.42 -14.82 -11.92
C VAL A 451 8.58 -13.30 -11.92
N ILE A 452 7.59 -12.56 -11.44
CA ILE A 452 7.70 -11.09 -11.31
C ILE A 452 8.77 -10.69 -10.30
N GLY A 453 8.77 -11.33 -9.12
CA GLY A 453 9.84 -11.15 -8.15
C GLY A 453 11.22 -11.45 -8.73
N ALA A 454 11.33 -12.48 -9.58
CA ALA A 454 12.57 -12.83 -10.25
C ALA A 454 13.02 -11.77 -11.25
N LEU A 455 12.11 -11.32 -12.11
CA LEU A 455 12.39 -10.33 -13.17
C LEU A 455 12.93 -9.03 -12.57
N THR A 456 12.25 -8.48 -11.56
CA THR A 456 12.70 -7.26 -10.87
C THR A 456 14.12 -7.39 -10.32
N ILE A 457 14.41 -8.48 -9.60
CA ILE A 457 15.73 -8.74 -9.00
C ILE A 457 16.79 -8.98 -10.08
N VAL A 458 16.49 -9.77 -11.11
CA VAL A 458 17.43 -10.04 -12.21
C VAL A 458 17.77 -8.75 -12.96
N ILE A 459 16.78 -7.93 -13.32
CA ILE A 459 16.99 -6.67 -14.05
C ILE A 459 17.89 -5.70 -13.25
N ASP A 460 17.70 -5.61 -11.93
CA ASP A 460 18.50 -4.76 -11.04
C ASP A 460 19.92 -5.28 -10.77
N ASN A 461 20.19 -6.54 -11.09
CA ASN A 461 21.50 -7.16 -10.86
C ASN A 461 22.27 -7.46 -12.16
N LEU A 462 21.62 -7.43 -13.33
CA LEU A 462 22.31 -7.51 -14.62
C LEU A 462 23.10 -6.22 -14.93
N PRO A 463 24.32 -6.35 -15.52
CA PRO A 463 25.03 -5.20 -16.08
C PRO A 463 24.15 -4.41 -17.05
N ASN A 464 24.24 -3.07 -17.04
CA ASN A 464 23.38 -2.22 -17.86
C ASN A 464 23.49 -2.48 -19.36
N ASN A 465 24.65 -2.91 -19.83
CA ASN A 465 24.93 -3.28 -21.22
C ASN A 465 24.84 -4.80 -21.48
N TYR A 466 24.24 -5.58 -20.57
CA TYR A 466 24.10 -7.01 -20.79
C TYR A 466 23.15 -7.29 -21.97
N PRO A 467 23.51 -8.13 -22.96
CA PRO A 467 22.79 -8.24 -24.23
C PRO A 467 21.28 -8.52 -24.10
N SER A 468 20.88 -9.37 -23.16
CA SER A 468 19.49 -9.78 -22.97
C SER A 468 18.70 -8.89 -21.99
N LYS A 469 19.29 -7.83 -21.42
CA LYS A 469 18.64 -7.01 -20.36
C LYS A 469 17.29 -6.43 -20.83
N ASN A 470 17.23 -5.91 -22.05
CA ASN A 470 15.97 -5.38 -22.60
C ASN A 470 14.91 -6.47 -22.80
N LYS A 471 15.32 -7.69 -23.18
CA LYS A 471 14.39 -8.83 -23.34
C LYS A 471 13.71 -9.20 -22.01
N TYR A 472 14.40 -9.06 -20.89
CA TYR A 472 13.80 -9.22 -19.55
C TYR A 472 12.82 -8.10 -19.22
N ILE A 473 13.16 -6.84 -19.56
CA ILE A 473 12.29 -5.68 -19.35
C ILE A 473 11.00 -5.83 -20.18
N GLU A 474 11.11 -6.23 -21.44
CA GLU A 474 9.97 -6.49 -22.32
C GLU A 474 9.06 -7.60 -21.76
N LEU A 475 9.64 -8.72 -21.33
CA LEU A 475 8.87 -9.80 -20.68
C LEU A 475 8.15 -9.31 -19.41
N TYR A 476 8.85 -8.54 -18.58
CA TYR A 476 8.28 -7.93 -17.38
C TYR A 476 7.10 -7.02 -17.72
N GLN A 477 7.25 -6.11 -18.70
CA GLN A 477 6.19 -5.19 -19.12
C GLN A 477 4.98 -5.95 -19.67
N ASP A 478 5.21 -7.00 -20.47
CA ASP A 478 4.15 -7.83 -21.06
C ASP A 478 3.32 -8.54 -19.98
N MET A 479 3.99 -9.11 -18.97
CA MET A 479 3.32 -9.73 -17.84
C MET A 479 2.60 -8.70 -16.95
N MET A 480 3.20 -7.54 -16.67
CA MET A 480 2.60 -6.49 -15.84
C MET A 480 1.31 -5.92 -16.47
N GLU A 481 1.27 -5.76 -17.78
CA GLU A 481 0.05 -5.37 -18.48
C GLU A 481 -1.08 -6.38 -18.24
N ARG A 482 -0.80 -7.68 -18.41
CA ARG A 482 -1.80 -8.72 -18.18
C ARG A 482 -2.23 -8.79 -16.72
N ILE A 483 -1.28 -8.77 -15.80
CA ILE A 483 -1.52 -8.89 -14.36
C ILE A 483 -2.39 -7.72 -13.88
N ALA A 484 -2.07 -6.48 -14.26
CA ALA A 484 -2.89 -5.31 -13.91
C ALA A 484 -4.34 -5.45 -14.40
N GLY A 485 -4.55 -6.00 -15.60
CA GLY A 485 -5.89 -6.24 -16.16
C GLY A 485 -6.68 -7.36 -15.47
N LEU A 486 -6.04 -8.17 -14.62
CA LEU A 486 -6.67 -9.25 -13.86
C LEU A 486 -6.91 -8.89 -12.38
N GLN A 487 -6.61 -7.65 -11.96
CA GLN A 487 -6.89 -7.18 -10.61
C GLN A 487 -8.40 -7.13 -10.37
N ASP A 488 -8.83 -7.59 -9.20
CA ASP A 488 -10.24 -7.55 -8.83
C ASP A 488 -10.72 -6.13 -8.46
N GLN A 489 -12.03 -6.02 -8.20
CA GLN A 489 -12.63 -4.75 -7.80
C GLN A 489 -12.25 -4.29 -6.39
N GLN A 490 -11.67 -5.14 -5.54
CA GLN A 490 -11.22 -4.80 -4.19
C GLN A 490 -9.71 -4.49 -4.12
N GLY A 491 -8.94 -4.74 -5.18
CA GLY A 491 -7.52 -4.44 -5.31
C GLY A 491 -6.58 -5.64 -5.27
N PHE A 492 -7.07 -6.86 -5.07
CA PHE A 492 -6.22 -8.04 -4.93
C PHE A 492 -6.33 -8.96 -6.14
N TRP A 493 -5.49 -10.00 -6.14
CA TRP A 493 -5.57 -11.10 -7.09
C TRP A 493 -6.00 -12.38 -6.36
N HIS A 494 -6.66 -13.26 -7.11
CA HIS A 494 -7.18 -14.53 -6.64
C HIS A 494 -6.15 -15.65 -6.81
N PRO A 495 -6.27 -16.79 -6.10
CA PRO A 495 -5.37 -17.94 -6.29
C PRO A 495 -5.24 -18.40 -7.75
N SER A 496 -6.34 -18.39 -8.51
CA SER A 496 -6.34 -18.57 -9.97
C SER A 496 -6.41 -17.22 -10.67
N MET A 497 -5.58 -17.02 -11.68
CA MET A 497 -5.57 -15.79 -12.48
C MET A 497 -6.74 -15.73 -13.48
N LEU A 498 -7.31 -16.88 -13.88
CA LEU A 498 -8.36 -16.97 -14.90
C LEU A 498 -9.66 -17.64 -14.41
N ASP A 499 -9.72 -18.14 -13.17
CA ASP A 499 -10.97 -18.61 -12.55
C ASP A 499 -11.23 -17.96 -11.17
N PRO A 500 -11.49 -16.64 -11.15
CA PRO A 500 -11.77 -15.91 -9.91
C PRO A 500 -13.13 -16.26 -9.31
N ILE A 501 -14.02 -16.97 -10.02
CA ILE A 501 -15.32 -17.36 -9.48
C ILE A 501 -15.15 -18.55 -8.54
N THR A 502 -14.42 -19.59 -8.97
CA THR A 502 -14.12 -20.77 -8.14
C THR A 502 -13.22 -20.40 -6.96
N TYR A 503 -12.29 -19.46 -7.18
CA TYR A 503 -11.32 -18.99 -6.20
C TYR A 503 -11.56 -17.52 -5.82
N SER A 504 -12.78 -17.19 -5.40
CA SER A 504 -13.20 -15.80 -5.15
C SER A 504 -12.56 -15.10 -3.95
N MET A 505 -11.72 -15.78 -3.18
CA MET A 505 -11.03 -15.19 -2.04
C MET A 505 -9.75 -14.45 -2.47
N PRO A 506 -9.28 -13.48 -1.67
CA PRO A 506 -7.98 -12.87 -1.87
C PRO A 506 -6.81 -13.86 -1.71
N GLU A 507 -5.70 -13.62 -2.40
CA GLU A 507 -4.43 -14.31 -2.18
C GLU A 507 -3.29 -13.28 -2.03
N MET A 508 -2.76 -13.15 -0.81
CA MET A 508 -1.90 -12.02 -0.43
C MET A 508 -0.42 -12.23 -0.79
N SER A 509 0.04 -13.46 -1.01
CA SER A 509 1.43 -13.65 -1.46
C SER A 509 1.63 -13.20 -2.92
N ALA A 510 0.74 -13.61 -3.83
CA ALA A 510 0.73 -13.16 -5.21
C ALA A 510 0.47 -11.66 -5.30
N SER A 511 -0.55 -11.17 -4.58
CA SER A 511 -0.86 -9.73 -4.54
C SER A 511 0.33 -8.92 -4.02
N GLY A 512 1.08 -9.43 -3.05
CA GLY A 512 2.33 -8.84 -2.57
C GLY A 512 3.39 -8.73 -3.68
N PHE A 513 3.67 -9.83 -4.39
CA PHE A 513 4.64 -9.82 -5.49
C PHE A 513 4.21 -8.93 -6.66
N PHE A 514 2.92 -8.91 -7.01
CA PHE A 514 2.41 -8.05 -8.09
C PHE A 514 2.48 -6.59 -7.70
N THR A 515 2.13 -6.23 -6.45
CA THR A 515 2.26 -4.85 -5.94
C THR A 515 3.72 -4.41 -5.95
N TYR A 516 4.63 -5.28 -5.47
CA TYR A 516 6.07 -5.05 -5.55
C TYR A 516 6.53 -4.82 -6.98
N GLY A 517 6.16 -5.71 -7.92
CA GLY A 517 6.52 -5.61 -9.32
C GLY A 517 6.00 -4.34 -9.99
N LEU A 518 4.73 -4.00 -9.79
CA LEU A 518 4.11 -2.80 -10.37
C LEU A 518 4.76 -1.51 -9.83
N MET A 519 4.92 -1.40 -8.50
CA MET A 519 5.53 -0.21 -7.90
C MET A 519 7.00 -0.07 -8.25
N TRP A 520 7.76 -1.18 -8.27
CA TRP A 520 9.14 -1.19 -8.78
C TRP A 520 9.21 -0.67 -10.23
N GLY A 521 8.26 -1.06 -11.09
CA GLY A 521 8.19 -0.61 -12.47
C GLY A 521 7.98 0.89 -12.60
N ILE A 522 7.08 1.45 -11.80
CA ILE A 522 6.85 2.90 -11.70
C ILE A 522 8.14 3.58 -11.23
N ASN A 523 8.73 3.12 -10.13
CA ASN A 523 9.96 3.68 -9.56
C ASN A 523 11.17 3.63 -10.52
N LYS A 524 11.18 2.70 -11.49
CA LYS A 524 12.22 2.57 -12.50
C LYS A 524 11.87 3.23 -13.84
N ASN A 525 10.71 3.85 -13.95
CA ASN A 525 10.16 4.38 -15.20
C ASN A 525 10.01 3.33 -16.33
N TYR A 526 9.77 2.07 -15.96
CA TYR A 526 9.42 1.00 -16.90
C TYR A 526 7.91 0.87 -17.10
N LEU A 527 7.11 1.39 -16.18
CA LEU A 527 5.66 1.46 -16.26
C LEU A 527 5.19 2.91 -16.16
N ASP A 528 4.13 3.23 -16.89
CA ASP A 528 3.50 4.55 -16.87
C ASP A 528 2.80 4.80 -15.52
N GLU A 529 3.17 5.88 -14.83
CA GLU A 529 2.66 6.17 -13.48
C GLU A 529 1.14 6.39 -13.48
N GLU A 530 0.61 7.19 -14.40
CA GLU A 530 -0.81 7.52 -14.46
C GLU A 530 -1.67 6.27 -14.67
N LYS A 531 -1.22 5.33 -15.51
CA LYS A 531 -1.90 4.07 -15.78
C LYS A 531 -1.85 3.11 -14.61
N TYR A 532 -0.72 2.96 -13.93
CA TYR A 532 -0.48 1.85 -13.00
C TYR A 532 -0.56 2.25 -11.52
N LEU A 533 -0.34 3.52 -11.15
CA LEU A 533 -0.40 3.95 -9.74
C LEU A 533 -1.77 3.65 -9.10
N PRO A 534 -2.93 3.88 -9.75
CA PRO A 534 -4.23 3.52 -9.16
C PRO A 534 -4.38 2.02 -8.86
N VAL A 535 -3.80 1.16 -9.70
CA VAL A 535 -3.77 -0.31 -9.50
C VAL A 535 -2.96 -0.65 -8.26
N VAL A 536 -1.79 -0.01 -8.12
CA VAL A 536 -0.87 -0.21 -6.99
C VAL A 536 -1.48 0.27 -5.67
N GLU A 537 -2.05 1.47 -5.63
CA GLU A 537 -2.65 2.03 -4.41
C GLU A 537 -3.79 1.15 -3.89
N LYS A 538 -4.61 0.63 -4.80
CA LYS A 538 -5.70 -0.29 -4.48
C LYS A 538 -5.18 -1.61 -3.92
N ALA A 539 -4.11 -2.15 -4.52
CA ALA A 539 -3.48 -3.38 -4.05
C ALA A 539 -2.81 -3.22 -2.69
N TRP A 540 -2.08 -2.12 -2.48
CA TRP A 540 -1.46 -1.80 -1.20
C TRP A 540 -2.51 -1.66 -0.10
N LYS A 541 -3.65 -1.01 -0.38
CA LYS A 541 -4.78 -0.94 0.55
C LYS A 541 -5.30 -2.35 0.89
N ALA A 542 -5.52 -3.22 -0.10
CA ALA A 542 -5.99 -4.59 0.13
C ALA A 542 -5.00 -5.40 1.00
N LEU A 543 -3.70 -5.28 0.73
CA LEU A 543 -2.63 -5.88 1.54
C LEU A 543 -2.69 -5.38 2.99
N CYS A 544 -2.76 -4.07 3.21
CA CYS A 544 -2.85 -3.50 4.55
C CYS A 544 -4.12 -3.93 5.31
N THR A 545 -5.25 -4.08 4.62
CA THR A 545 -6.49 -4.59 5.26
C THR A 545 -6.46 -6.07 5.60
N SER A 546 -5.46 -6.80 5.10
CA SER A 546 -5.26 -8.23 5.40
C SER A 546 -4.33 -8.46 6.59
N ILE A 547 -3.86 -7.38 7.24
CA ILE A 547 -3.06 -7.44 8.46
C ILE A 547 -4.00 -7.53 9.66
N HIS A 548 -3.87 -8.59 10.44
CA HIS A 548 -4.58 -8.78 11.70
C HIS A 548 -4.13 -7.73 12.73
N GLU A 549 -4.92 -7.53 13.78
CA GLU A 549 -4.60 -6.54 14.83
C GLU A 549 -3.23 -6.79 15.48
N ASP A 550 -2.82 -8.07 15.61
CA ASP A 550 -1.53 -8.48 16.17
C ASP A 550 -0.34 -8.38 15.18
N GLY A 551 -0.61 -8.07 13.91
CA GLY A 551 0.38 -7.94 12.85
C GLY A 551 0.50 -9.15 11.92
N LYS A 552 -0.24 -10.26 12.15
CA LYS A 552 -0.25 -11.40 11.22
C LYS A 552 -0.77 -10.99 9.84
N LEU A 553 -0.07 -11.38 8.78
CA LEU A 553 -0.60 -11.24 7.42
C LEU A 553 -1.49 -12.45 7.07
N GLY A 554 -2.78 -12.20 6.86
CA GLY A 554 -3.78 -13.19 6.46
C GLY A 554 -3.86 -13.46 4.96
N TYR A 555 -4.74 -14.37 4.56
CA TYR A 555 -4.99 -14.73 3.15
C TYR A 555 -3.74 -15.19 2.38
N VAL A 556 -2.76 -15.78 3.07
CA VAL A 556 -1.58 -16.36 2.41
C VAL A 556 -1.81 -17.85 2.18
N GLN A 557 -1.99 -18.26 0.93
CA GLN A 557 -2.26 -19.66 0.61
C GLN A 557 -1.05 -20.52 1.01
N ALA A 558 -1.27 -21.66 1.67
CA ALA A 558 -0.22 -22.61 2.06
C ALA A 558 0.62 -23.14 0.88
N ILE A 559 1.76 -23.78 1.19
CA ILE A 559 2.67 -24.35 0.18
C ILE A 559 1.94 -25.28 -0.79
N GLY A 560 2.10 -25.04 -2.10
CA GLY A 560 1.40 -25.78 -3.14
C GLY A 560 1.98 -25.51 -4.53
N ALA A 561 1.28 -26.01 -5.55
CA ALA A 561 1.69 -25.93 -6.96
C ALA A 561 0.54 -25.47 -7.88
N ASP A 562 -0.57 -25.03 -7.30
CA ASP A 562 -1.86 -24.82 -7.96
C ASP A 562 -2.76 -23.90 -7.13
N PRO A 563 -3.80 -23.30 -7.74
CA PRO A 563 -4.82 -22.53 -7.03
C PRO A 563 -5.53 -23.35 -5.95
N ARG A 564 -5.55 -22.83 -4.72
CA ARG A 564 -6.28 -23.42 -3.59
C ARG A 564 -7.04 -22.34 -2.83
N LYS A 565 -8.13 -22.75 -2.20
CA LYS A 565 -8.87 -21.86 -1.29
C LYS A 565 -7.99 -21.50 -0.10
N VAL A 566 -8.14 -20.27 0.36
CA VAL A 566 -7.38 -19.68 1.47
C VAL A 566 -8.33 -18.86 2.34
N SER A 567 -8.09 -18.85 3.64
CA SER A 567 -8.87 -18.10 4.62
C SER A 567 -8.10 -16.89 5.15
N TYR A 568 -8.81 -15.98 5.81
CA TYR A 568 -8.20 -14.81 6.46
C TYR A 568 -7.15 -15.22 7.51
N ASP A 569 -7.30 -16.39 8.12
CA ASP A 569 -6.39 -16.89 9.15
C ASP A 569 -5.18 -17.64 8.60
N ASP A 570 -5.12 -17.91 7.30
CA ASP A 570 -3.98 -18.60 6.70
C ASP A 570 -2.82 -17.63 6.47
N THR A 571 -1.62 -18.04 6.89
CA THR A 571 -0.39 -17.26 6.77
C THR A 571 0.80 -18.15 6.43
N GLU A 572 1.76 -17.60 5.71
CA GLU A 572 3.01 -18.27 5.33
C GLU A 572 4.16 -17.25 5.21
N VAL A 573 5.38 -17.69 5.51
CA VAL A 573 6.57 -16.82 5.64
C VAL A 573 6.89 -16.07 4.34
N TYR A 574 6.71 -16.69 3.19
CA TYR A 574 6.99 -16.06 1.90
C TYR A 574 5.97 -14.95 1.55
N GLY A 575 4.74 -15.04 2.05
CA GLY A 575 3.76 -13.95 1.92
C GLY A 575 4.22 -12.71 2.68
N VAL A 576 4.80 -12.89 3.88
CA VAL A 576 5.43 -11.80 4.62
C VAL A 576 6.62 -11.20 3.86
N GLY A 577 7.47 -12.05 3.25
CA GLY A 577 8.55 -11.59 2.37
C GLY A 577 8.04 -10.69 1.24
N ALA A 578 7.02 -11.15 0.51
CA ALA A 578 6.40 -10.39 -0.57
C ALA A 578 5.77 -9.06 -0.10
N PHE A 579 5.10 -9.07 1.06
CA PHE A 579 4.54 -7.85 1.65
C PHE A 579 5.62 -6.82 1.98
N LEU A 580 6.74 -7.25 2.57
CA LEU A 580 7.86 -6.36 2.91
C LEU A 580 8.58 -5.83 1.65
N LEU A 581 8.67 -6.63 0.59
CA LEU A 581 9.16 -6.15 -0.71
C LEU A 581 8.24 -5.06 -1.28
N ALA A 582 6.94 -5.30 -1.30
CA ALA A 582 5.96 -4.32 -1.77
C ALA A 582 6.02 -3.02 -0.95
N GLY A 583 6.02 -3.13 0.38
CA GLY A 583 6.11 -1.97 1.28
C GLY A 583 7.40 -1.17 1.09
N THR A 584 8.51 -1.82 0.75
CA THR A 584 9.79 -1.14 0.47
C THR A 584 9.68 -0.27 -0.80
N GLU A 585 9.10 -0.78 -1.88
CA GLU A 585 8.89 0.01 -3.11
C GLU A 585 7.85 1.11 -2.91
N MET A 586 6.78 0.86 -2.15
CA MET A 586 5.82 1.89 -1.76
C MET A 586 6.49 3.01 -0.95
N TYR A 587 7.40 2.67 -0.05
CA TYR A 587 8.16 3.65 0.72
C TYR A 587 9.09 4.48 -0.18
N ASN A 588 9.75 3.82 -1.14
CA ASN A 588 10.69 4.45 -2.06
C ASN A 588 10.03 5.39 -3.07
N TYR A 589 8.78 5.13 -3.47
CA TYR A 589 8.00 6.00 -4.34
C TYR A 589 7.96 7.45 -3.81
N PHE A 590 7.81 7.62 -2.49
CA PHE A 590 7.77 8.93 -1.84
C PHE A 590 9.16 9.55 -1.57
N ASN A 591 10.25 8.93 -2.03
CA ASN A 591 11.60 9.52 -2.00
C ASN A 591 11.97 10.28 -3.28
N GLN A 592 11.16 10.16 -4.33
CA GLN A 592 11.42 10.75 -5.65
C GLN A 592 11.16 12.26 -5.67
#